data_AF-A0A0S4LNV7-F1
#
_entry.id   AF-A0A0S4LNV7-F1
#
_cell.length_a   1.000
_cell.length_b   1.000
_cell.length_c   1.000
_cell.angle_alpha   90.00
_cell.angle_beta   90.00
_cell.angle_gamma   90.00
#
_symmetry.space_group_name_H-M   'P 1'
#
loop_
_entity.id
_entity.type
_entity.pdbx_description
1 polymer ?
#
loop_
_entity_poly.entity_id
_entity_poly.type
_entity_poly.pdbx_seq_one_letter_code
_entity_poly.pdbx_strand_id
1 'polypeptide(L)'
;MRMIQPAMQCSVRFATLLVLIMTILLPLQSVFGSGIARRDAVRSEEQHRQEAVQLAKEAADHGKSGQVGLFLSSAEAALQHAFKAGKDAHVDAGIVELKQALEQERAGHADAATQHAEQAVIHLSGK
;
A
#
# COMPACT_ATOMS: atom_id res chain seq x y z
N MET A 1 41.65 -70.62 4.47
CA MET A 1 40.83 -70.20 3.32
C MET A 1 40.02 -68.97 3.72
N ARG A 2 39.85 -68.04 2.76
CA ARG A 2 39.32 -66.68 2.87
C ARG A 2 37.91 -66.57 3.50
N MET A 3 37.73 -65.49 4.27
CA MET A 3 36.65 -64.46 4.28
C MET A 3 35.26 -64.85 3.71
N ILE A 4 34.11 -64.42 4.26
CA ILE A 4 33.63 -63.03 4.34
C ILE A 4 32.53 -62.89 5.44
N GLN A 5 32.58 -61.77 6.14
CA GLN A 5 31.74 -61.35 7.28
C GLN A 5 30.26 -61.00 6.95
N PRO A 6 29.40 -60.92 7.99
CA PRO A 6 27.97 -60.59 7.94
C PRO A 6 27.72 -59.07 7.98
N ALA A 7 26.44 -58.65 8.00
CA ALA A 7 25.95 -57.31 8.39
C ALA A 7 25.64 -56.24 7.31
N MET A 8 25.25 -56.60 6.08
CA MET A 8 24.83 -55.61 5.06
C MET A 8 23.31 -55.48 4.83
N GLN A 9 22.45 -56.13 5.62
CA GLN A 9 20.98 -56.04 5.41
C GLN A 9 20.23 -55.10 6.37
N CYS A 10 20.78 -54.80 7.55
CA CYS A 10 20.08 -53.96 8.54
C CYS A 10 20.17 -52.45 8.20
N SER A 11 21.28 -52.02 7.61
CA SER A 11 21.54 -50.60 7.33
C SER A 11 20.73 -50.07 6.12
N VAL A 12 20.46 -50.91 5.11
CA VAL A 12 19.75 -50.50 3.89
C VAL A 12 18.25 -50.26 4.13
N ARG A 13 17.62 -51.03 5.02
CA ARG A 13 16.18 -50.88 5.33
C ARG A 13 15.89 -49.62 6.16
N PHE A 14 16.84 -49.19 6.99
CA PHE A 14 16.74 -47.92 7.71
C PHE A 14 17.00 -46.72 6.79
N ALA A 15 17.98 -46.80 5.88
CA ALA A 15 18.24 -45.74 4.92
C ALA A 15 17.05 -45.47 3.98
N THR A 16 16.36 -46.52 3.52
CA THR A 16 15.16 -46.37 2.68
C THR A 16 13.96 -45.83 3.45
N LEU A 17 13.78 -46.22 4.71
CA LEU A 17 12.72 -45.69 5.57
C LEU A 17 12.94 -44.20 5.89
N LEU A 18 14.19 -43.77 6.09
CA LEU A 18 14.54 -42.37 6.37
C LEU A 18 14.33 -41.46 5.15
N VAL A 19 14.65 -41.94 3.94
CA VAL A 19 14.41 -41.20 2.69
C VAL A 19 12.92 -41.03 2.41
N LEU A 20 12.09 -42.05 2.70
CA LEU A 20 10.64 -41.99 2.49
C LEU A 20 9.94 -40.99 3.43
N ILE A 21 10.43 -40.84 4.67
CA ILE A 21 9.89 -39.90 5.65
C ILE A 21 10.23 -38.44 5.27
N MET A 22 11.41 -38.19 4.69
CA MET A 22 11.81 -36.84 4.24
C MET A 22 11.03 -36.33 3.02
N THR A 23 10.53 -37.23 2.18
CA THR A 23 9.72 -36.84 0.99
C THR A 23 8.27 -36.44 1.32
N ILE A 24 7.75 -36.77 2.50
CA ILE A 24 6.36 -36.46 2.89
C ILE A 24 6.26 -35.11 3.63
N LEU A 25 7.37 -34.60 4.18
CA LEU A 25 7.41 -33.35 4.95
C LEU A 25 7.92 -32.12 4.18
N LEU A 26 8.27 -32.24 2.90
CA LEU A 26 8.42 -31.07 2.04
C LEU A 26 7.08 -30.80 1.33
N PRO A 27 6.19 -29.93 1.86
CA PRO A 27 5.32 -29.22 0.95
C PRO A 27 6.25 -28.51 -0.03
N LEU A 28 6.10 -28.85 -1.32
CA LEU A 28 6.61 -28.04 -2.42
C LEU A 28 6.25 -26.60 -2.08
N GLN A 29 7.25 -25.85 -1.62
CA GLN A 29 7.13 -24.41 -1.50
C GLN A 29 6.88 -23.93 -2.92
N SER A 30 5.65 -23.49 -3.12
CA SER A 30 5.06 -23.10 -4.38
C SER A 30 6.00 -22.16 -5.13
N VAL A 31 6.66 -22.68 -6.15
CA VAL A 31 7.43 -21.91 -7.16
C VAL A 31 6.45 -21.20 -8.12
N PHE A 32 5.26 -20.80 -7.68
CA PHE A 32 4.36 -19.97 -8.48
C PHE A 32 3.56 -19.04 -7.57
N GLY A 33 4.23 -18.01 -7.07
CA GLY A 33 3.61 -17.01 -6.20
C GLY A 33 4.28 -15.64 -6.26
N SER A 34 4.70 -15.16 -7.44
CA SER A 34 5.36 -13.84 -7.58
C SER A 34 4.67 -12.94 -8.61
N GLY A 35 3.33 -12.94 -8.65
CA GLY A 35 2.57 -12.12 -9.60
C GLY A 35 1.25 -11.52 -9.11
N ILE A 36 0.73 -11.94 -7.96
CA ILE A 36 -0.58 -11.48 -7.44
C ILE A 36 -0.40 -10.41 -6.34
N ALA A 37 0.55 -10.58 -5.41
CA ALA A 37 0.73 -9.66 -4.29
C ALA A 37 1.08 -8.21 -4.69
N ARG A 38 1.85 -8.00 -5.78
CA ARG A 38 2.17 -6.64 -6.26
C ARG A 38 0.98 -5.96 -6.95
N ARG A 39 0.13 -6.72 -7.65
CA ARG A 39 -1.03 -6.15 -8.36
C ARG A 39 -2.07 -5.62 -7.39
N ASP A 40 -2.24 -6.28 -6.25
CA ASP A 40 -3.21 -5.86 -5.24
C ASP A 40 -2.74 -4.61 -4.48
N ALA A 41 -1.44 -4.50 -4.20
CA ALA A 41 -0.85 -3.29 -3.63
C ALA A 41 -1.02 -2.07 -4.55
N VAL A 42 -0.66 -2.19 -5.84
CA VAL A 42 -0.81 -1.09 -6.83
C VAL A 42 -2.27 -0.68 -7.00
N ARG A 43 -3.21 -1.64 -6.96
CA ARG A 43 -4.64 -1.33 -7.00
C ARG A 43 -5.09 -0.55 -5.76
N SER A 44 -4.62 -0.96 -4.58
CA SER A 44 -4.93 -0.27 -3.32
C SER A 44 -4.39 1.16 -3.30
N GLU A 45 -3.17 1.37 -3.78
CA GLU A 45 -2.54 2.71 -3.90
C GLU A 45 -3.36 3.62 -4.83
N GLU A 46 -3.76 3.11 -6.00
CA GLU A 46 -4.60 3.86 -6.95
C GLU A 46 -5.98 4.20 -6.37
N GLN A 47 -6.60 3.28 -5.61
CA GLN A 47 -7.87 3.54 -4.93
C GLN A 47 -7.72 4.66 -3.90
N HIS A 48 -6.67 4.61 -3.09
CA HIS A 48 -6.38 5.69 -2.14
C HIS A 48 -6.10 7.02 -2.84
N ARG A 49 -5.44 7.02 -4.00
CA ARG A 49 -5.27 8.24 -4.82
C ARG A 49 -6.61 8.81 -5.27
N GLN A 50 -7.51 7.96 -5.78
CA GLN A 50 -8.84 8.39 -6.23
C GLN A 50 -9.70 8.93 -5.08
N GLU A 51 -9.66 8.27 -3.92
CA GLU A 51 -10.33 8.74 -2.71
C GLU A 51 -9.75 10.08 -2.24
N ALA A 52 -8.42 10.26 -2.28
CA ALA A 52 -7.78 11.54 -1.95
C ALA A 52 -8.23 12.66 -2.89
N VAL A 53 -8.33 12.40 -4.20
CA VAL A 53 -8.84 13.37 -5.19
C VAL A 53 -10.28 13.76 -4.87
N GLN A 54 -11.14 12.78 -4.58
CA GLN A 54 -12.55 13.03 -4.28
C GLN A 54 -12.72 13.87 -3.02
N LEU A 55 -12.02 13.51 -1.94
CA LEU A 55 -12.05 14.25 -0.67
C LEU A 55 -11.45 15.65 -0.80
N ALA A 56 -10.41 15.83 -1.62
CA ALA A 56 -9.83 17.15 -1.90
C ALA A 56 -10.80 18.05 -2.69
N LYS A 57 -11.60 17.49 -3.61
CA LYS A 57 -12.68 18.24 -4.28
C LYS A 57 -13.76 18.65 -3.30
N GLU A 58 -14.19 17.74 -2.42
CA GLU A 58 -15.15 18.05 -1.36
C GLU A 58 -14.62 19.14 -0.44
N ALA A 59 -13.33 19.11 -0.08
CA ALA A 59 -12.71 20.18 0.67
C ALA A 59 -12.79 21.52 -0.07
N ALA A 60 -12.43 21.58 -1.35
CA ALA A 60 -12.54 22.80 -2.15
C ALA A 60 -13.98 23.33 -2.24
N ASP A 61 -14.97 22.45 -2.40
CA ASP A 61 -16.39 22.82 -2.44
C ASP A 61 -16.90 23.33 -1.08
N HIS A 62 -16.47 22.70 0.02
CA HIS A 62 -16.76 23.17 1.38
C HIS A 62 -16.10 24.52 1.68
N GLY A 63 -14.88 24.75 1.18
CA GLY A 63 -14.16 26.01 1.29
C GLY A 63 -14.89 27.15 0.60
N LYS A 64 -15.35 26.93 -0.64
CA LYS A 64 -16.21 27.88 -1.38
C LYS A 64 -17.52 28.20 -0.66
N SER A 65 -18.04 27.23 0.08
CA SER A 65 -19.28 27.37 0.85
C SER A 65 -19.06 27.99 2.23
N GLY A 66 -17.81 28.31 2.62
CA GLY A 66 -17.45 28.84 3.94
C GLY A 66 -17.62 27.83 5.08
N GLN A 67 -17.69 26.54 4.77
CA GLN A 67 -17.94 25.47 5.75
C GLN A 67 -16.63 24.95 6.35
N VAL A 68 -15.99 25.78 7.17
CA VAL A 68 -14.66 25.54 7.76
C VAL A 68 -14.51 24.14 8.38
N GLY A 69 -15.49 23.70 9.17
CA GLY A 69 -15.42 22.39 9.82
C GLY A 69 -15.41 21.21 8.85
N LEU A 70 -16.19 21.31 7.77
CA LEU A 70 -16.27 20.28 6.73
C LEU A 70 -15.08 20.36 5.78
N PHE A 71 -14.56 21.56 5.51
CA PHE A 71 -13.30 21.77 4.80
C PHE A 71 -12.16 21.04 5.52
N LEU A 72 -11.96 21.31 6.81
CA LEU A 72 -10.86 20.71 7.58
C LEU A 72 -10.98 19.19 7.63
N SER A 73 -12.19 18.66 7.86
CA SER A 73 -12.42 17.21 7.89
C SER A 73 -12.14 16.55 6.54
N SER A 74 -12.63 17.12 5.43
CA SER A 74 -12.40 16.58 4.08
C SER A 74 -10.93 16.68 3.68
N ALA A 75 -10.25 17.78 3.99
CA ALA A 75 -8.83 17.97 3.68
C ALA A 75 -7.92 17.04 4.51
N GLU A 76 -8.21 16.83 5.79
CA GLU A 76 -7.49 15.86 6.63
C GLU A 76 -7.69 14.42 6.15
N ALA A 77 -8.93 14.06 5.77
CA ALA A 77 -9.21 12.76 5.18
C ALA A 77 -8.46 12.59 3.85
N ALA A 78 -8.47 13.59 2.97
CA ALA A 78 -7.72 13.58 1.72
C ALA A 78 -6.23 13.32 1.96
N LEU A 79 -5.63 13.97 2.97
CA LEU A 79 -4.24 13.77 3.38
C LEU A 79 -3.96 12.33 3.80
N GLN A 80 -4.83 11.73 4.60
CA GLN A 80 -4.67 10.34 5.05
C GLN A 80 -4.69 9.35 3.88
N HIS A 81 -5.55 9.58 2.88
CA HIS A 81 -5.61 8.77 1.68
C HIS A 81 -4.40 9.03 0.76
N ALA A 82 -3.96 10.29 0.62
CA ALA A 82 -2.78 10.63 -0.16
C ALA A 82 -1.51 9.95 0.39
N PHE A 83 -1.32 9.86 1.71
CA PHE A 83 -0.19 9.10 2.28
C PHE A 83 -0.20 7.60 1.97
N LYS A 84 -1.37 7.04 1.64
CA LYS A 84 -1.53 5.63 1.27
C LYS A 84 -1.53 5.41 -0.24
N ALA A 85 -1.48 6.48 -1.04
CA ALA A 85 -1.56 6.44 -2.51
C ALA A 85 -0.24 6.00 -3.19
N GLY A 86 0.77 5.59 -2.41
CA GLY A 86 2.10 5.24 -2.91
C GLY A 86 3.03 6.45 -2.97
N LYS A 87 4.31 6.21 -3.31
CA LYS A 87 5.31 7.27 -3.50
C LYS A 87 5.31 7.74 -4.94
N ASP A 88 4.87 8.97 -5.16
CA ASP A 88 4.86 9.62 -6.46
C ASP A 88 5.03 11.14 -6.29
N ALA A 89 5.68 11.81 -7.25
CA ALA A 89 5.95 13.25 -7.16
C ALA A 89 4.66 14.08 -7.17
N HIS A 90 3.62 13.63 -7.88
CA HIS A 90 2.32 14.27 -7.87
C HIS A 90 1.59 14.06 -6.54
N VAL A 91 1.72 12.88 -5.93
CA VAL A 91 1.17 12.60 -4.60
C VAL A 91 1.86 13.47 -3.54
N ASP A 92 3.18 13.58 -3.57
CA ASP A 92 3.94 14.42 -2.64
C ASP A 92 3.56 15.90 -2.80
N ALA A 93 3.42 16.40 -4.04
CA ALA A 93 2.96 17.75 -4.29
C ALA A 93 1.53 17.99 -3.77
N GLY A 94 0.62 17.03 -4.01
CA GLY A 94 -0.75 17.10 -3.49
C GLY A 94 -0.80 17.12 -1.95
N ILE A 95 0.07 16.36 -1.28
CA ILE A 95 0.20 16.36 0.18
C ILE A 95 0.66 17.73 0.69
N VAL A 96 1.61 18.38 0.02
CA VAL A 96 2.10 19.72 0.38
C VAL A 96 0.97 20.74 0.26
N GLU A 97 0.26 20.75 -0.87
CA GLU A 97 -0.88 21.64 -1.11
C GLU A 97 -1.98 21.44 -0.07
N LEU A 98 -2.37 20.19 0.26
CA LEU A 98 -3.37 19.92 1.30
C LEU A 98 -2.96 20.43 2.68
N LYS A 99 -1.66 20.34 3.03
CA LYS A 99 -1.16 20.89 4.30
C LYS A 99 -1.26 22.41 4.32
N GLN A 100 -0.87 23.06 3.22
CA GLN A 100 -1.00 24.51 3.09
C GLN A 100 -2.47 24.93 3.15
N ALA A 101 -3.37 24.18 2.52
CA ALA A 101 -4.81 24.39 2.58
C ALA A 101 -5.32 24.39 4.03
N LEU A 102 -4.93 23.40 4.83
CA LEU A 102 -5.26 23.32 6.26
C LEU A 102 -4.65 24.48 7.08
N GLU A 103 -3.41 24.85 6.82
CA GLU A 103 -2.76 25.97 7.51
C GLU A 103 -3.45 27.31 7.21
N GLN A 104 -3.77 27.57 5.95
CA GLN A 104 -4.49 28.78 5.53
C GLN A 104 -5.89 28.81 6.12
N GLU A 105 -6.62 27.69 6.12
CA GLU A 105 -7.97 27.65 6.70
C GLU A 105 -7.94 27.89 8.21
N ARG A 106 -6.99 27.28 8.91
CA ARG A 106 -6.78 27.49 10.36
C ARG A 106 -6.34 28.92 10.68
N ALA A 107 -5.69 29.61 9.74
CA ALA A 107 -5.34 31.03 9.83
C ALA A 107 -6.51 31.96 9.48
N GLY A 108 -7.66 31.42 9.04
CA GLY A 108 -8.84 32.19 8.62
C GLY A 108 -8.77 32.71 7.18
N HIS A 109 -7.84 32.21 6.36
CA HIS A 109 -7.68 32.57 4.95
C HIS A 109 -8.41 31.58 4.04
N ALA A 110 -9.74 31.57 4.07
CA ALA A 110 -10.55 30.58 3.37
C ALA A 110 -10.38 30.56 1.84
N ASP A 111 -10.15 31.72 1.23
CA ASP A 111 -9.89 31.80 -0.21
C ASP A 111 -8.57 31.13 -0.59
N ALA A 112 -7.50 31.40 0.17
CA ALA A 112 -6.20 30.77 -0.05
C ALA A 112 -6.25 29.27 0.25
N ALA A 113 -6.98 28.87 1.29
CA ALA A 113 -7.19 27.47 1.64
C ALA A 113 -7.89 26.70 0.50
N THR A 114 -8.93 27.30 -0.07
CA THR A 114 -9.67 26.74 -1.22
C THR A 114 -8.77 26.60 -2.44
N GLN A 115 -7.94 27.62 -2.75
CA GLN A 115 -7.00 27.55 -3.87
C GLN A 115 -5.99 26.41 -3.71
N HIS A 116 -5.42 26.23 -2.51
CA HIS A 116 -4.52 25.12 -2.23
C HIS A 116 -5.23 23.75 -2.33
N ALA A 117 -6.48 23.65 -1.89
CA ALA A 117 -7.27 22.43 -2.06
C ALA A 117 -7.53 22.10 -3.56
N GLU A 118 -7.79 23.11 -4.39
CA GLU A 118 -7.92 22.94 -5.84
C GLU A 118 -6.61 22.52 -6.51
N GLN A 119 -5.48 23.11 -6.11
CA GLN A 119 -4.16 22.69 -6.60
C GLN A 119 -3.86 21.24 -6.19
N ALA A 120 -4.20 20.85 -4.96
CA ALA A 120 -4.07 19.46 -4.52
C ALA A 120 -4.84 18.49 -5.41
N VAL A 121 -6.06 18.83 -5.85
CA VAL A 121 -6.83 18.02 -6.80
C VAL A 121 -6.09 17.85 -8.13
N ILE A 122 -5.51 18.94 -8.66
CA ILE A 122 -4.76 18.90 -9.92
C ILE A 122 -3.54 17.98 -9.78
N HIS A 123 -2.77 18.14 -8.70
CA HIS A 123 -1.61 17.29 -8.44
C HIS A 123 -2.02 15.83 -8.28
N LEU A 124 -2.93 15.50 -7.36
CA LEU A 124 -3.34 14.11 -7.09
C LEU A 124 -4.01 13.42 -8.29
N SER A 125 -4.62 14.19 -9.20
CA SER A 125 -5.19 13.67 -10.45
C SER A 125 -4.13 13.40 -11.52
N GLY A 126 -3.00 14.12 -11.47
CA GLY A 126 -1.79 13.84 -12.25
C GLY A 126 -1.26 12.45 -11.95
N LYS A 127 -0.77 11.76 -13.00
CA LYS A 127 -0.38 10.35 -12.95
C LYS A 127 1.01 10.18 -13.57
#